data_AF-A0A6G3DJ47-F1
#
_entry.id   AF-A0A6G3DJ47-F1
#
_cell.length_a   1.000
_cell.length_b   1.000
_cell.length_c   1.000
_cell.angle_alpha   90.00
_cell.angle_beta   90.00
_cell.angle_gamma   90.00
#
_symmetry.space_group_name_H-M   'P 1'
#
loop_
_entity.id
_entity.type
_entity.pdbx_description
1 polymer ?
#
loop_
_entity_poly.entity_id
_entity_poly.type
_entity_poly.pdbx_seq_one_letter_code
_entity_poly.pdbx_strand_id
1 'polypeptide(L)' 'ERARAEASGLGLTGPGARILSGLPYDTWEGLSAGLYGPLASGGSVVLCRHLELAGAGVVDQRIEAERVSATAR' A
#
# COMPACT_ATOMS: atom_id res chain seq x y z
N GLU A 1 17.27 1.99 1.81
CA GLU A 1 17.39 2.92 2.95
C GLU A 1 16.24 3.92 3.10
N ARG A 2 16.12 4.99 2.29
CA ARG A 2 15.10 6.06 2.51
C ARG A 2 13.66 5.54 2.67
N ALA A 3 13.16 4.75 1.72
CA ALA A 3 11.80 4.23 1.78
C ALA A 3 11.55 3.32 3.00
N ARG A 4 12.56 2.57 3.46
CA ARG A 4 12.47 1.73 4.66
C ARG A 4 12.33 2.57 5.93
N ALA A 5 13.06 3.69 6.01
CA ALA A 5 12.96 4.62 7.13
C ALA A 5 11.57 5.27 7.18
N GLU A 6 11.08 5.77 6.03
CA GLU A 6 9.76 6.40 5.89
C GLU A 6 8.61 5.40 6.16
N ALA A 7 8.77 4.11 5.82
CA ALA A 7 7.75 3.08 6.00
C ALA A 7 7.27 2.90 7.45
N SER A 8 8.17 3.08 8.43
CA SER A 8 7.83 2.97 9.85
C SER A 8 6.79 4.01 10.30
N GLY A 9 6.85 5.23 9.77
CA GLY A 9 5.88 6.30 10.04
C GLY A 9 4.51 6.06 9.41
N LEU A 10 4.41 5.14 8.44
CA LEU A 10 3.18 4.77 7.74
C LEU A 10 2.52 3.51 8.33
N GLY A 11 3.03 2.99 9.45
CA GLY A 11 2.50 1.76 10.05
C GLY A 11 2.82 0.48 9.25
N LEU A 12 3.78 0.55 8.33
CA LEU A 12 4.25 -0.60 7.55
C LEU A 12 5.30 -1.37 8.36
N THR A 13 4.83 -2.12 9.35
CA THR A 13 5.61 -2.59 10.50
C THR A 13 6.38 -3.90 10.31
N GLY A 14 6.36 -4.53 9.13
CA GLY A 14 7.26 -5.65 8.86
C GLY A 14 6.66 -6.80 8.02
N PRO A 15 7.24 -8.01 8.14
CA PRO A 15 6.82 -9.19 7.40
C PRO A 15 5.33 -9.50 7.63
N GLY A 16 4.59 -9.70 6.54
CA GLY A 16 3.15 -9.98 6.57
C GLY A 16 2.26 -8.75 6.42
N ALA A 17 2.80 -7.53 6.51
CA ALA A 17 2.06 -6.33 6.14
C ALA A 17 1.68 -6.38 4.65
N ARG A 18 0.45 -6.02 4.33
CA ARG A 18 -0.05 -5.97 2.96
C ARG A 18 -0.80 -4.67 2.75
N ILE A 19 -0.25 -3.82 1.89
CA ILE A 19 -0.85 -2.54 1.57
C ILE A 19 -1.71 -2.64 0.30
N LEU A 20 -2.88 -2.03 0.32
CA LEU A 20 -3.62 -1.72 -0.90
C LEU A 20 -3.24 -0.32 -1.35
N SER A 21 -2.58 -0.22 -2.50
CA SER A 21 -2.14 1.06 -3.06
C SER A 21 -2.99 1.47 -4.25
N GLY A 22 -3.62 2.63 -4.14
CA GLY A 22 -4.24 3.39 -5.23
C GLY A 22 -3.43 4.64 -5.63
N LEU A 23 -2.25 4.86 -5.04
CA LEU A 23 -1.44 6.05 -5.30
C LEU A 23 -0.85 6.03 -6.72
N PRO A 24 -0.72 7.20 -7.38
CA PRO A 24 0.08 7.32 -8.59
C PRO A 24 1.57 7.15 -8.26
N TYR A 25 2.33 6.55 -9.17
CA TYR A 25 3.76 6.27 -9.00
C TYR A 25 4.67 7.21 -9.77
N ASP A 26 4.17 8.41 -10.07
CA ASP A 26 4.88 9.50 -10.73
C ASP A 26 5.56 10.46 -9.73
N THR A 27 5.31 10.29 -8.43
CA THR A 27 5.94 11.05 -7.35
C THR A 27 6.74 10.15 -6.42
N TRP A 28 7.73 10.73 -5.73
CA TRP A 28 8.45 10.01 -4.67
C TRP A 28 7.50 9.53 -3.56
N GLU A 29 6.55 10.36 -3.15
CA GLU A 29 5.60 10.02 -2.09
C GLU A 29 4.76 8.80 -2.46
N GLY A 30 4.21 8.78 -3.68
CA GLY A 30 3.48 7.65 -4.22
C GLY A 30 4.31 6.38 -4.31
N LEU A 31 5.55 6.48 -4.84
CA LEU A 31 6.49 5.37 -4.90
C LEU A 31 6.90 4.86 -3.51
N SER A 32 7.20 5.76 -2.58
CA SER A 32 7.69 5.41 -1.24
C SER A 32 6.58 4.76 -0.42
N ALA A 33 5.41 5.38 -0.34
CA ALA A 33 4.29 4.87 0.47
C ALA A 33 3.59 3.66 -0.18
N GLY A 34 3.42 3.67 -1.50
CA GLY A 34 2.63 2.68 -2.21
C GLY A 34 3.40 1.45 -2.71
N LEU A 35 4.72 1.52 -2.82
CA LEU A 35 5.53 0.43 -3.41
C LEU A 35 6.81 0.12 -2.62
N TYR A 36 7.74 1.07 -2.52
CA TYR A 36 9.08 0.81 -2.00
C TYR A 36 9.09 0.59 -0.48
N GLY A 37 8.33 1.36 0.30
CA GLY A 37 8.25 1.22 1.74
C GLY A 37 7.79 -0.18 2.17
N PRO A 38 6.63 -0.68 1.67
CA PRO A 38 6.16 -2.03 1.97
C PRO A 38 7.19 -3.11 1.62
N LEU A 39 7.79 -3.06 0.41
CA LEU A 39 8.78 -4.04 -0.02
C LEU A 39 10.06 -3.97 0.81
N ALA A 40 10.54 -2.76 1.11
CA ALA A 40 11.75 -2.56 1.90
C ALA A 40 11.57 -2.97 3.37
N SER A 41 10.33 -3.00 3.88
CA SER A 41 9.98 -3.54 5.21
C SER A 41 9.70 -5.05 5.21
N GLY A 42 9.77 -5.72 4.06
CA GLY A 42 9.47 -7.16 3.93
C GLY A 42 7.97 -7.50 3.83
N GLY A 43 7.13 -6.50 3.59
CA GLY A 43 5.70 -6.66 3.31
C GLY A 43 5.40 -6.90 1.84
N SER A 44 4.13 -6.74 1.48
CA SER A 44 3.57 -6.97 0.14
C SER A 44 2.66 -5.83 -0.30
N VAL A 45 2.47 -5.70 -1.61
CA VAL A 45 1.67 -4.63 -2.23
C VAL A 45 0.57 -5.25 -3.08
N VAL A 46 -0.66 -4.83 -2.85
CA VAL A 46 -1.81 -5.05 -3.73
C VAL A 46 -1.98 -3.80 -4.58
N LEU A 47 -1.64 -3.90 -5.86
CA LEU A 47 -1.79 -2.81 -6.81
C LEU A 47 -3.22 -2.74 -7.31
N CYS A 48 -3.87 -1.60 -7.09
CA CYS A 48 -5.22 -1.37 -7.60
C CYS A 48 -5.27 -0.01 -8.27
N ARG A 49 -5.00 -0.02 -9.58
CA ARG A 49 -5.08 1.18 -10.41
C ARG A 49 -6.53 1.69 -10.43
N HIS A 50 -6.70 3.01 -10.30
CA HIS A 50 -7.98 3.70 -10.26
C HIS A 50 -8.89 3.29 -9.09
N LEU A 51 -8.33 3.14 -7.88
CA LEU A 51 -9.08 2.77 -6.68
C LEU A 51 -10.23 3.74 -6.39
N GLU A 52 -10.10 5.00 -6.76
CA GLU A 52 -11.11 6.06 -6.66
C GLU A 52 -12.34 5.81 -7.54
N LEU A 53 -12.21 5.01 -8.60
CA LEU A 53 -13.32 4.63 -9.47
C LEU A 53 -14.02 3.35 -8.97
N ALA A 54 -13.52 2.74 -7.89
CA ALA A 54 -14.10 1.53 -7.34
C ALA A 54 -15.48 1.82 -6.73
N GLY A 55 -16.48 1.06 -7.16
CA GLY A 55 -17.84 1.17 -6.62
C GLY A 55 -17.90 0.87 -5.11
N ALA A 56 -19.02 1.26 -4.48
CA ALA A 56 -19.25 1.02 -3.06
C ALA A 56 -19.03 -0.48 -2.71
N GLY A 57 -18.19 -0.74 -1.71
CA GLY A 57 -17.87 -2.09 -1.22
C GLY A 57 -16.82 -2.86 -2.01
N VAL A 58 -16.35 -2.38 -3.17
CA VAL A 58 -15.27 -3.06 -3.93
C VAL A 58 -13.94 -3.01 -3.16
N VAL A 59 -13.65 -1.86 -2.54
CA VAL A 59 -12.45 -1.69 -1.70
C VAL A 59 -12.49 -2.66 -0.51
N ASP A 60 -13.64 -2.79 0.15
CA ASP A 60 -13.82 -3.69 1.30
C ASP A 60 -13.65 -5.16 0.90
N GLN A 61 -14.24 -5.57 -0.23
CA GLN A 61 -14.04 -6.93 -0.76
C GLN A 61 -12.57 -7.21 -1.09
N ARG A 62 -11.85 -6.24 -1.66
CA ARG A 62 -10.41 -6.39 -1.93
C ARG A 62 -9.62 -6.48 -0.63
N ILE A 63 -9.95 -5.66 0.37
CA ILE A 63 -9.31 -5.70 1.68
C ILE A 63 -9.45 -7.08 2.31
N GLU A 64 -10.65 -7.66 2.25
CA GLU A 64 -10.91 -8.99 2.80
C GLU A 64 -10.21 -10.10 2.00
N ALA A 65 -10.44 -10.16 0.69
CA ALA A 65 -9.90 -11.21 -0.18
C ALA A 65 -8.38 -11.26 -0.14
N GLU A 66 -7.75 -10.09 -0.08
CA GLU A 66 -6.32 -9.96 -0.01
C GLU A 66 -5.82 -9.82 1.43
N ARG A 67 -6.62 -9.86 2.50
CA ARG A 67 -6.11 -9.65 3.89
C ARG A 67 -5.22 -8.40 4.02
N VAL A 68 -5.68 -7.28 3.47
CA VAL A 68 -4.98 -6.00 3.50
C VAL A 68 -4.93 -5.48 4.94
N SER A 69 -3.74 -5.03 5.37
CA SER A 69 -3.51 -4.46 6.70
C SER A 69 -3.47 -2.93 6.71
N ALA A 70 -3.26 -2.28 5.55
CA ALA A 70 -3.22 -0.83 5.40
C ALA A 70 -3.64 -0.39 3.99
N THR A 71 -4.15 0.83 3.84
CA THR A 71 -4.50 1.41 2.53
C THR A 71 -3.76 2.71 2.30
N ALA A 72 -3.24 2.93 1.09
CA ALA A 72 -2.70 4.21 0.64
C ALA A 72 -3.38 4.65 -0.66
N ARG A 73 -3.87 5.89 -0.70
CA ARG A 73 -4.74 6.44 -1.75
C ARG A 73 -4.61 7.94 -1.78
#